data_AF-A0A2V7X533-F1
#
_entry.id   AF-A0A2V7X533-F1
#
_cell.length_a   1.000
_cell.length_b   1.000
_cell.length_c   1.000
_cell.angle_alpha   90.00
_cell.angle_beta   90.00
_cell.angle_gamma   90.00
#
_symmetry.space_group_name_H-M   'P 1'
#
loop_
_entity.id
_entity.type
_entity.pdbx_description
1 polymer ?
#
loop_
_entity_poly.entity_id
_entity_poly.type
_entity_poly.pdbx_seq_one_letter_code
_entity_poly.pdbx_strand_id
1 'polypeptide(L)'
;METLSPPPDVVAIPAGLPPAYQRLESLPPGPILEVPLFAPQTVLWAARHGRPVLNGAGAFAPLQTLTLDRYIQNHWMEGVPADADTERPTPYLVGRFPVRYVILPTGRIRHLEDVAAAFERSRTYHLVAALPDGDRIYEVFRDAPPP
;
A
#
# COMPACT_ATOMS: atom_id res chain seq x y z
N MET A 1 35.16 11.26 -20.03
CA MET A 1 34.52 12.33 -19.23
C MET A 1 33.53 11.63 -18.31
N GLU A 2 33.85 11.51 -17.03
CA GLU A 2 32.89 11.07 -16.01
C GLU A 2 32.14 12.31 -15.53
N THR A 3 30.84 12.36 -15.80
CA THR A 3 29.96 13.41 -15.29
C THR A 3 29.69 13.12 -13.83
N LEU A 4 30.34 13.86 -12.93
CA LEU A 4 30.02 13.83 -11.49
C LEU A 4 28.58 14.33 -11.34
N SER A 5 27.66 13.40 -11.05
CA SER A 5 26.30 13.77 -10.65
C SER A 5 26.38 14.48 -9.30
N PRO A 6 25.61 15.56 -9.08
CA PRO A 6 25.57 16.21 -7.78
C PRO A 6 25.14 15.22 -6.69
N PRO A 7 25.63 15.37 -5.45
CA PRO A 7 25.17 14.55 -4.34
C PRO A 7 23.65 14.69 -4.19
N PRO A 8 22.95 13.61 -3.79
CA PRO A 8 21.51 13.66 -3.58
C PRO A 8 21.16 14.63 -2.46
N ASP A 9 19.98 15.25 -2.57
CA ASP A 9 19.46 16.14 -1.54
C ASP A 9 19.31 15.41 -0.19
N VAL A 10 19.71 16.08 0.89
CA VAL A 10 19.46 15.60 2.25
C VAL A 10 18.00 15.87 2.60
N VAL A 11 17.20 14.81 2.64
CA VAL A 11 15.79 14.90 3.03
C VAL A 11 15.65 14.67 4.53
N ALA A 12 15.15 15.68 5.25
CA ALA A 12 14.81 15.53 6.65
C ALA A 12 13.61 14.59 6.78
N ILE A 13 13.81 13.45 7.44
CA ILE A 13 12.73 12.50 7.72
C ILE A 13 12.16 12.84 9.09
N PRO A 14 10.86 13.19 9.19
CA PRO A 14 10.25 13.49 10.47
C PRO A 14 10.37 12.30 11.44
N ALA A 15 10.54 12.63 12.71
CA ALA A 15 10.55 11.66 13.80
C ALA A 15 9.16 11.04 13.96
N GLY A 16 9.11 9.78 14.39
CA GLY A 16 7.87 9.04 14.63
C GLY A 16 7.35 8.26 13.42
N LEU A 17 6.10 7.82 13.55
CA LEU A 17 5.35 7.04 12.58
C LEU A 17 4.18 7.88 12.04
N PRO A 18 3.79 7.74 10.75
CA PRO A 18 2.53 8.32 10.27
C PRO A 18 1.33 7.79 11.06
N PRO A 19 0.24 8.59 11.21
CA PRO A 19 -0.99 8.19 11.90
C PRO A 19 -1.53 6.80 11.51
N ALA A 20 -1.47 6.43 10.23
CA ALA A 20 -1.91 5.11 9.78
C ALA A 20 -1.12 3.97 10.43
N TYR A 21 0.20 4.12 10.59
CA TYR A 21 1.06 3.14 11.23
C TYR A 21 0.88 3.08 12.74
N GLN A 22 0.62 4.21 13.39
CA GLN A 22 0.27 4.24 14.81
C GLN A 22 -1.07 3.51 15.04
N ARG A 23 -2.07 3.75 14.18
CA ARG A 23 -3.38 3.10 14.28
C ARG A 23 -3.28 1.58 14.14
N LEU A 24 -2.37 1.07 13.31
CA LEU A 24 -2.14 -0.36 13.13
C LEU A 24 -1.74 -1.08 14.42
N GLU A 25 -1.15 -0.43 15.42
CA GLU A 25 -0.79 -1.06 16.70
C GLU A 25 -2.01 -1.54 17.49
N SER A 26 -3.15 -0.87 17.30
CA SER A 26 -4.42 -1.19 17.96
C SER A 26 -5.30 -2.16 17.18
N LEU A 27 -4.85 -2.60 15.99
CA LEU A 27 -5.55 -3.56 15.15
C LEU A 27 -4.92 -4.95 15.28
N PRO A 28 -5.67 -6.03 15.03
CA PRO A 28 -5.10 -7.37 14.99
C PRO A 28 -3.86 -7.45 14.07
N PRO A 29 -2.82 -8.20 14.45
CA PRO A 29 -1.60 -8.30 13.66
C PRO A 29 -1.86 -8.93 12.29
N GLY A 30 -1.01 -8.59 11.32
CA GLY A 30 -1.07 -9.11 9.96
C GLY A 30 -0.23 -8.31 8.96
N PRO A 31 0.08 -8.88 7.79
CA PRO A 31 0.88 -8.21 6.76
C PRO A 31 0.17 -7.01 6.15
N ILE A 32 0.94 -5.95 5.89
CA ILE A 32 0.44 -4.67 5.37
C ILE A 32 0.97 -4.44 3.94
N LEU A 33 0.15 -3.83 3.10
CA LEU A 33 0.55 -3.21 1.84
C LEU A 33 0.18 -1.73 1.87
N GLU A 34 1.14 -0.83 1.69
CA GLU A 34 0.86 0.58 1.37
C GLU A 34 0.98 0.80 -0.15
N VAL A 35 0.13 1.66 -0.71
CA VAL A 35 0.15 2.04 -2.13
C VAL A 35 0.85 3.40 -2.30
N PRO A 36 1.82 3.55 -3.22
CA PRO A 36 2.36 2.54 -4.12
C PRO A 36 3.33 1.57 -3.43
N LEU A 37 3.45 0.36 -4.00
CA LEU A 37 4.12 -0.78 -3.37
C LEU A 37 5.60 -0.50 -3.05
N PHE A 38 6.31 0.21 -3.92
CA PHE A 38 7.72 0.56 -3.75
C PHE A 38 7.98 2.00 -3.29
N ALA A 39 7.03 2.63 -2.58
CA ALA A 39 7.29 3.92 -1.95
C ALA A 39 8.50 3.83 -0.98
N PRO A 40 9.57 4.62 -1.18
CA PRO A 40 10.81 4.49 -0.39
C PRO A 40 10.61 4.67 1.12
N GLN A 41 9.66 5.53 1.49
CA GLN A 41 9.39 5.84 2.89
C GLN A 41 8.68 4.68 3.63
N THR A 42 7.98 3.81 2.90
CA THR A 42 7.26 2.67 3.49
C THR A 42 8.21 1.68 4.17
N VAL A 43 9.37 1.41 3.57
CA VAL A 43 10.37 0.52 4.18
C VAL A 43 10.89 1.11 5.50
N LEU A 44 11.03 2.43 5.58
CA LEU A 44 11.46 3.10 6.80
C LEU A 44 10.41 3.02 7.91
N TRP A 45 9.13 3.22 7.57
CA TRP A 45 8.04 3.06 8.55
C TRP A 45 7.93 1.61 9.00
N ALA A 46 8.04 0.67 8.07
CA ALA A 46 8.09 -0.76 8.35
C ALA A 46 9.16 -1.15 9.37
N ALA A 47 10.38 -0.65 9.17
CA ALA A 47 11.48 -0.86 10.10
C ALA A 47 11.21 -0.28 11.50
N ARG A 48 10.45 0.82 11.59
CA ARG A 48 10.11 1.48 12.87
C ARG A 48 8.97 0.80 13.63
N HIS A 49 7.99 0.19 12.96
CA HIS A 49 6.79 -0.37 13.62
C HIS A 49 6.80 -1.90 13.81
N GLY A 50 7.79 -2.62 13.25
CA GLY A 50 8.02 -4.05 13.52
C GLY A 50 6.93 -5.02 13.04
N ARG A 51 6.04 -4.62 12.12
CA ARG A 51 5.04 -5.53 11.52
C ARG A 51 5.49 -5.98 10.13
N PRO A 52 5.06 -7.17 9.68
CA PRO A 52 5.33 -7.60 8.31
C PRO A 52 4.71 -6.64 7.29
N VAL A 53 5.49 -6.25 6.30
CA VAL A 53 5.03 -5.47 5.15
C VAL A 53 5.32 -6.24 3.86
N LEU A 54 4.43 -6.13 2.88
CA LEU A 54 4.69 -6.58 1.51
C LEU A 54 5.56 -5.57 0.77
N ASN A 55 5.51 -4.31 1.16
CA ASN A 55 6.30 -3.23 0.60
C ASN A 55 7.79 -3.51 0.73
N GLY A 56 8.54 -3.14 -0.30
CA GLY A 56 9.99 -3.17 -0.28
C GLY A 56 10.56 -3.63 -1.61
N ALA A 57 11.42 -2.79 -2.18
CA ALA A 57 12.37 -3.21 -3.19
C ALA A 57 13.73 -3.36 -2.50
N GLY A 58 14.18 -4.61 -2.32
CA GLY A 58 15.60 -4.88 -2.09
C GLY A 58 16.36 -4.87 -3.41
N ALA A 59 17.63 -5.32 -3.40
CA ALA A 59 18.38 -5.58 -4.64
C ALA A 59 17.69 -6.62 -5.57
N PHE A 60 16.75 -7.40 -5.03
CA PHE A 60 15.92 -8.34 -5.77
C PHE A 60 14.48 -8.32 -5.24
N ALA A 61 13.53 -7.92 -6.08
CA ALA A 61 12.11 -8.07 -5.82
C ALA A 61 11.59 -9.33 -6.55
N PRO A 62 10.84 -10.22 -5.88
CA PRO A 62 10.25 -11.38 -6.55
C PRO A 62 9.38 -10.97 -7.73
N LEU A 63 9.36 -11.79 -8.81
CA LEU A 63 8.57 -11.51 -10.02
C LEU A 63 7.09 -11.26 -9.72
N GLN A 64 6.53 -11.94 -8.72
CA GLN A 64 5.15 -11.75 -8.31
C GLN A 64 4.92 -10.36 -7.73
N THR A 65 5.84 -9.86 -6.90
CA THR A 65 5.79 -8.51 -6.33
C THR A 65 5.92 -7.45 -7.43
N LEU A 66 6.83 -7.64 -8.39
CA LEU A 66 6.96 -6.75 -9.57
C LEU A 66 5.70 -6.75 -10.44
N THR A 67 5.05 -7.90 -10.58
CA THR A 67 3.80 -8.03 -11.34
C THR A 67 2.66 -7.30 -10.63
N LEU A 68 2.56 -7.47 -9.31
CA LEU A 68 1.57 -6.75 -8.50
C LEU A 68 1.79 -5.24 -8.58
N ASP A 69 3.03 -4.76 -8.41
CA ASP A 69 3.33 -3.34 -8.54
C ASP A 69 2.93 -2.80 -9.91
N ARG A 70 3.27 -3.49 -11.01
CA ARG A 70 2.83 -3.07 -12.35
C ARG A 70 1.31 -2.97 -12.46
N TYR A 71 0.55 -3.90 -11.88
CA TYR A 71 -0.90 -3.79 -11.88
C TYR A 71 -1.37 -2.59 -11.05
N ILE A 72 -0.80 -2.38 -9.86
CA ILE A 72 -1.11 -1.22 -9.02
C ILE A 72 -0.83 0.09 -9.77
N GLN A 73 0.33 0.21 -10.41
CA GLN A 73 0.67 1.40 -11.19
C GLN A 73 -0.36 1.64 -12.30
N ASN A 74 -0.63 0.65 -13.14
CA ASN A 74 -1.49 0.84 -14.30
C ASN A 74 -2.98 1.06 -13.93
N HIS A 75 -3.47 0.40 -12.88
CA HIS A 75 -4.92 0.36 -12.58
C HIS A 75 -5.33 1.27 -11.43
N TRP A 76 -4.43 1.55 -10.47
CA TRP A 76 -4.73 2.39 -9.31
C TRP A 76 -3.99 3.72 -9.33
N MET A 77 -2.79 3.81 -9.92
CA MET A 77 -2.00 5.06 -9.94
C MET A 77 -2.22 5.87 -11.21
N GLU A 78 -2.24 5.22 -12.38
CA GLU A 78 -2.44 5.87 -13.69
C GLU A 78 -3.91 5.84 -14.14
N GLY A 79 -4.70 4.93 -13.57
CA GLY A 79 -6.12 4.75 -13.84
C GLY A 79 -7.00 5.11 -12.64
N VAL A 80 -8.31 5.07 -12.87
CA VAL A 80 -9.33 5.08 -11.82
C VAL A 80 -10.15 3.80 -11.97
N PRO A 81 -10.10 2.88 -10.99
CA PRO A 81 -10.85 1.64 -11.08
C PRO A 81 -12.35 1.93 -10.96
N ALA A 82 -13.14 1.51 -11.96
CA ALA A 82 -14.60 1.61 -11.88
C ALA A 82 -15.14 0.70 -10.76
N ASP A 83 -14.56 -0.50 -10.67
CA ASP A 83 -14.81 -1.50 -9.64
C ASP A 83 -13.47 -2.12 -9.19
N ALA A 84 -13.12 -1.92 -7.93
CA ALA A 84 -11.86 -2.44 -7.41
C ALA A 84 -11.82 -3.98 -7.37
N ASP A 85 -12.94 -4.68 -7.22
CA ASP A 85 -12.97 -6.15 -7.09
C ASP A 85 -12.52 -6.87 -8.37
N THR A 86 -12.87 -6.31 -9.53
CA THR A 86 -12.64 -6.93 -10.84
C THR A 86 -11.35 -6.49 -11.51
N GLU A 87 -10.78 -5.37 -11.06
CA GLU A 87 -9.53 -4.84 -11.59
C GLU A 87 -8.32 -5.70 -11.21
N ARG A 88 -7.38 -5.89 -12.14
CA ARG A 88 -6.27 -6.86 -12.03
C ARG A 88 -5.51 -6.87 -10.69
N PRO A 89 -5.24 -5.73 -10.02
CA PRO A 89 -4.51 -5.75 -8.76
C PRO A 89 -5.18 -6.58 -7.67
N THR A 90 -6.52 -6.52 -7.56
CA THR A 90 -7.28 -7.11 -6.45
C THR A 90 -7.29 -8.64 -6.44
N PRO A 91 -7.74 -9.34 -7.51
CA PRO A 91 -7.70 -10.80 -7.54
C PRO A 91 -6.25 -11.32 -7.53
N TYR A 92 -5.29 -10.55 -8.09
CA TYR A 92 -3.88 -10.92 -8.02
C TYR A 92 -3.33 -10.84 -6.59
N LEU A 93 -3.64 -9.75 -5.87
CA LEU A 93 -3.25 -9.53 -4.48
C LEU A 93 -3.83 -10.61 -3.57
N VAL A 94 -5.15 -10.79 -3.61
CA VAL A 94 -5.88 -11.74 -2.76
C VAL A 94 -5.41 -13.18 -3.01
N GLY A 95 -5.19 -13.56 -4.27
CA GLY A 95 -4.82 -14.93 -4.63
C GLY A 95 -3.37 -15.31 -4.35
N ARG A 96 -2.45 -14.35 -4.13
CA ARG A 96 -0.99 -14.64 -4.07
C ARG A 96 -0.30 -14.15 -2.82
N PHE A 97 -0.83 -13.14 -2.14
CA PHE A 97 -0.16 -12.53 -1.01
C PHE A 97 -1.05 -12.63 0.23
N PRO A 98 -0.49 -12.89 1.42
CA PRO A 98 -1.25 -12.93 2.68
C PRO A 98 -1.48 -11.53 3.27
N VAL A 99 -1.69 -10.50 2.43
CA VAL A 99 -1.97 -9.14 2.89
C VAL A 99 -3.29 -9.10 3.64
N ARG A 100 -3.26 -8.50 4.83
CA ARG A 100 -4.41 -8.27 5.70
C ARG A 100 -4.89 -6.82 5.63
N TYR A 101 -3.98 -5.86 5.56
CA TYR A 101 -4.34 -4.45 5.52
C TYR A 101 -3.73 -3.76 4.29
N VAL A 102 -4.52 -2.92 3.63
CA VAL A 102 -4.06 -1.99 2.61
C VAL A 102 -4.14 -0.56 3.15
N ILE A 103 -3.04 0.17 3.10
CA ILE A 103 -2.99 1.61 3.39
C ILE A 103 -3.07 2.36 2.06
N LEU A 104 -4.08 3.22 1.93
CA LEU A 104 -4.15 4.22 0.87
C LEU A 104 -3.77 5.58 1.46
N PRO A 105 -2.58 6.12 1.14
CA PRO A 105 -2.12 7.38 1.70
C PRO A 105 -2.74 8.59 0.98
N THR A 106 -4.07 8.70 1.00
CA THR A 106 -4.83 9.74 0.29
C THR A 106 -4.49 11.16 0.75
N GLY A 107 -4.01 11.32 1.98
CA GLY A 107 -3.47 12.59 2.49
C GLY A 107 -2.18 13.04 1.82
N ARG A 108 -1.41 12.08 1.29
CA ARG A 108 -0.08 12.29 0.70
C ARG A 108 -0.11 12.19 -0.84
N ILE A 109 -1.07 11.42 -1.38
CA ILE A 109 -1.25 11.18 -2.81
C ILE A 109 -2.72 11.40 -3.16
N ARG A 110 -3.06 12.62 -3.62
CA ARG A 110 -4.46 13.01 -3.91
C ARG A 110 -5.18 12.10 -4.89
N HIS A 111 -4.48 11.60 -5.92
CA HIS A 111 -5.08 10.70 -6.94
C HIS A 111 -5.66 9.41 -6.35
N LEU A 112 -5.20 8.99 -5.16
CA LEU A 112 -5.73 7.81 -4.50
C LEU A 112 -7.14 8.01 -3.91
N GLU A 113 -7.68 9.23 -3.89
CA GLU A 113 -9.06 9.48 -3.43
C GLU A 113 -10.08 8.72 -4.29
N ASP A 114 -9.86 8.66 -5.61
CA ASP A 114 -10.74 7.92 -6.52
C ASP A 114 -10.64 6.41 -6.31
N VAL A 115 -9.44 5.90 -6.00
CA VAL A 115 -9.22 4.50 -5.63
C VAL A 115 -9.91 4.19 -4.31
N ALA A 116 -9.82 5.09 -3.33
CA ALA A 116 -10.51 4.96 -2.06
C ALA A 116 -12.03 4.91 -2.23
N ALA A 117 -12.59 5.72 -3.13
CA ALA A 117 -14.00 5.67 -3.48
C ALA A 117 -14.40 4.33 -4.12
N ALA A 118 -13.54 3.74 -4.96
CA ALA A 118 -13.76 2.41 -5.51
C ALA A 118 -13.68 1.31 -4.43
N PHE A 119 -12.77 1.43 -3.47
CA PHE A 119 -12.64 0.51 -2.34
C PHE A 119 -13.88 0.55 -1.44
N GLU A 120 -14.50 1.71 -1.22
CA GLU A 120 -15.74 1.81 -0.44
C GLU A 120 -16.92 1.04 -1.03
N ARG A 121 -16.90 0.76 -2.35
CA ARG A 121 -17.92 -0.04 -3.05
C ARG A 121 -17.52 -1.51 -3.21
N SER A 122 -16.29 -1.86 -2.84
CA SER A 122 -15.72 -3.19 -3.00
C SER A 122 -16.19 -4.13 -1.88
N ARG A 123 -16.36 -5.41 -2.21
CA ARG A 123 -16.58 -6.47 -1.20
C ARG A 123 -15.27 -6.99 -0.61
N THR A 124 -14.14 -6.71 -1.27
CA THR A 124 -12.81 -7.15 -0.85
C THR A 124 -12.19 -6.20 0.19
N TYR A 125 -12.46 -4.89 0.11
CA TYR A 125 -11.78 -3.89 0.94
C TYR A 125 -12.75 -3.22 1.92
N HIS A 126 -12.60 -3.53 3.21
CA HIS A 126 -13.45 -2.93 4.25
C HIS A 126 -12.68 -1.83 4.98
N LEU A 127 -13.22 -0.61 4.97
CA LEU A 127 -12.60 0.52 5.68
C LEU A 127 -12.59 0.25 7.19
N VAL A 128 -11.40 0.22 7.80
CA VAL A 128 -11.22 0.06 9.25
C VAL A 128 -10.78 1.34 9.95
N ALA A 129 -10.18 2.28 9.21
CA ALA A 129 -9.86 3.61 9.72
C ALA A 129 -9.71 4.63 8.58
N ALA A 130 -10.27 5.82 8.79
CA ALA A 130 -9.91 7.05 8.09
C ALA A 130 -9.17 7.95 9.09
N LEU A 131 -7.99 8.45 8.73
CA LEU A 131 -7.06 9.11 9.63
C LEU A 131 -7.11 10.64 9.44
N PRO A 132 -6.70 11.43 10.45
CA PRO A 132 -6.78 12.90 10.39
C PRO A 132 -5.91 13.54 9.30
N ASP A 133 -4.83 12.88 8.92
CA ASP A 133 -3.97 13.29 7.81
C ASP A 133 -4.58 12.96 6.44
N GLY A 134 -5.73 12.29 6.42
CA GLY A 134 -6.44 11.87 5.23
C GLY A 134 -6.12 10.44 4.81
N ASP A 135 -5.13 9.77 5.40
CA ASP A 135 -4.80 8.38 5.06
C ASP A 135 -5.95 7.43 5.43
N ARG A 136 -6.03 6.30 4.74
CA ARG A 136 -7.08 5.30 4.94
C ARG A 136 -6.49 3.91 5.08
N ILE A 137 -7.06 3.11 5.97
CA ILE A 137 -6.70 1.71 6.18
C ILE A 137 -7.92 0.85 5.86
N TYR A 138 -7.71 -0.11 4.98
CA TYR A 138 -8.70 -1.11 4.60
C TYR A 138 -8.24 -2.49 5.04
N GLU A 139 -9.11 -3.29 5.64
CA GLU A 139 -8.89 -4.73 5.84
C GLU A 139 -9.30 -5.48 4.56
N VAL A 140 -8.46 -6.44 4.15
CA VAL A 140 -8.68 -7.28 2.98
C VAL A 140 -9.51 -8.49 3.39
N PHE A 141 -10.77 -8.50 3.02
CA PHE A 141 -11.66 -9.63 3.20
C PHE A 141 -11.43 -10.67 2.09
N ARG A 142 -11.46 -11.95 2.47
CA ARG A 142 -11.35 -13.06 1.53
C ARG A 142 -12.59 -13.91 1.72
N ASP A 143 -13.53 -13.80 0.79
CA ASP A 143 -14.56 -14.84 0.64
C ASP A 143 -13.83 -16.11 0.19
N ALA A 144 -13.40 -16.93 1.13
CA ALA A 144 -13.06 -18.31 0.84
C ALA A 144 -14.38 -19.04 0.56
N PRO A 145 -14.54 -19.81 -0.52
CA PRO A 145 -15.34 -21.01 -0.38
C PRO A 145 -14.70 -21.83 0.76
N PRO A 146 -15.47 -22.43 1.68
CA PRO A 146 -14.89 -23.37 2.64
C PRO A 146 -14.17 -24.50 1.87
N PRO A 147 -13.17 -25.15 2.50
CA PRO A 147 -12.32 -26.15 1.85
C PRO A 147 -13.08 -27.27 1.16
#